data_AF-A0A1Z5K5N1-F1
#
_entry.id   AF-A0A1Z5K5N1-F1
#
_cell.length_a   1.000
_cell.length_b   1.000
_cell.length_c   1.000
_cell.angle_alpha   90.00
_cell.angle_beta   90.00
_cell.angle_gamma   90.00
#
_symmetry.space_group_name_H-M   'P 1'
#
loop_
_entity.id
_entity.type
_entity.pdbx_description
1 polymer ?
#
loop_
_entity_poly.entity_id
_entity_poly.type
_entity_poly.pdbx_seq_one_letter_code
_entity_poly.pdbx_strand_id
1 'polypeptide(L)'
;MKFFSIALAALISQATAAPDGASACPAGAAAPGGSHLDNMPGLVGGLSKGNYVVSVGGSPVVLDGTPIEVPLDFDIQVTADGTEFKGILIRVGGASVDQVTSADLTAPAGACGDVGSVTHSDNSPKTVGTASVSLDAAATLDVDISVVLENEDNVSTFYYSAFQINAVDDSTPSETDAPVEEETDAPIGEETDAPNGEGTEAPASTPVEETPVDTPTSSAMAIGCAAGTLAGALAFLF
;
A
#
# COMPACT_ATOMS: atom_id res chain seq x y z
N MET A 1 55.13 -24.10 -31.68
CA MET A 1 53.72 -24.30 -31.27
C MET A 1 53.30 -23.04 -30.54
N LYS A 2 52.46 -22.20 -31.15
CA LYS A 2 52.00 -20.92 -30.57
C LYS A 2 50.67 -21.18 -29.85
N PHE A 3 50.66 -21.01 -28.54
CA PHE A 3 49.44 -21.08 -27.72
C PHE A 3 48.63 -19.79 -27.92
N PHE A 4 47.41 -19.94 -28.44
CA PHE A 4 46.41 -18.87 -28.47
C PHE A 4 45.71 -18.85 -27.10
N SER A 5 46.07 -17.90 -26.24
CA SER A 5 45.29 -17.57 -25.05
C SER A 5 44.10 -16.73 -25.47
N ILE A 6 42.91 -17.34 -25.48
CA ILE A 6 41.64 -16.62 -25.61
C ILE A 6 41.30 -16.10 -24.21
N ALA A 7 41.60 -14.84 -23.96
CA ALA A 7 41.10 -14.12 -22.80
C ALA A 7 39.62 -13.79 -23.06
N LEU A 8 38.74 -14.63 -22.53
CA LEU A 8 37.29 -14.39 -22.54
C LEU A 8 37.01 -13.32 -21.48
N ALA A 9 37.02 -12.06 -21.90
CA ALA A 9 36.55 -10.95 -21.08
C ALA A 9 35.03 -11.08 -20.94
N ALA A 10 34.58 -11.64 -19.82
CA ALA A 10 33.20 -11.54 -19.39
C ALA A 10 32.92 -10.06 -19.09
N LEU A 11 32.38 -9.35 -20.07
CA LEU A 11 31.72 -8.07 -19.87
C LEU A 11 30.47 -8.36 -19.03
N ILE A 12 30.62 -8.28 -17.71
CA ILE A 12 29.50 -8.21 -16.79
C ILE A 12 28.86 -6.85 -17.04
N SER A 13 27.88 -6.81 -17.94
CA SER A 13 27.00 -5.67 -18.13
C SER A 13 26.17 -5.50 -16.87
N GLN A 14 26.74 -4.87 -15.85
CA GLN A 14 25.96 -4.38 -14.73
C GLN A 14 25.10 -3.26 -15.30
N ALA A 15 23.82 -3.55 -15.52
CA ALA A 15 22.83 -2.52 -15.79
C ALA A 15 22.85 -1.58 -14.58
N THR A 16 23.55 -0.47 -14.70
CA THR A 16 23.51 0.59 -13.72
C THR A 16 22.11 1.18 -13.85
N ALA A 17 21.22 0.84 -12.92
CA ALA A 17 19.99 1.60 -12.75
C ALA A 17 20.42 3.07 -12.62
N ALA A 18 19.97 3.92 -13.54
CA ALA A 18 20.17 5.35 -13.38
C ALA A 18 19.56 5.75 -12.02
N PRO A 19 20.15 6.71 -11.30
CA PRO A 19 19.64 7.14 -9.98
C PRO A 19 18.17 7.59 -10.02
N ASP A 20 17.67 7.90 -11.22
CA ASP A 20 16.27 8.20 -11.51
C ASP A 20 15.60 6.94 -12.07
N GLY A 21 15.22 6.01 -11.19
CA GLY A 21 14.76 4.66 -11.56
C GLY A 21 13.47 4.55 -12.39
N ALA A 22 12.86 5.67 -12.80
CA ALA A 22 11.76 5.72 -13.76
C ALA A 22 12.24 6.49 -15.00
N SER A 23 11.96 6.01 -16.23
CA SER A 23 12.27 6.76 -17.46
C SER A 23 11.05 7.36 -18.16
N ALA A 24 9.85 7.09 -17.67
CA ALA A 24 8.60 7.63 -18.18
C ALA A 24 7.61 7.71 -17.01
N CYS A 25 6.74 8.71 -17.00
CA CYS A 25 5.80 8.93 -15.90
C CYS A 25 4.43 9.45 -16.41
N PRO A 26 3.79 8.74 -17.37
CA PRO A 26 2.45 9.10 -17.82
C PRO A 26 1.43 8.95 -16.69
N ALA A 27 0.44 9.84 -16.66
CA ALA A 27 -0.69 9.70 -15.75
C ALA A 27 -1.53 8.46 -16.07
N GLY A 28 -2.00 7.76 -15.04
CA GLY A 28 -2.93 6.62 -15.21
C GLY A 28 -2.29 5.40 -15.85
N ALA A 29 -0.96 5.32 -15.91
CA ALA A 29 -0.26 4.15 -16.42
C ALA A 29 0.94 3.80 -15.55
N ALA A 30 1.30 2.52 -15.57
CA ALA A 30 2.52 2.06 -14.95
C ALA A 30 3.72 2.75 -15.60
N ALA A 31 4.67 3.13 -14.78
CA ALA A 31 5.83 3.89 -15.19
C ALA A 31 7.18 3.15 -14.96
N PRO A 32 7.30 1.84 -15.27
CA PRO A 32 8.61 1.25 -15.45
C PRO A 32 9.13 1.79 -16.79
N GLY A 33 9.87 2.89 -16.79
CA GLY A 33 10.51 3.38 -18.01
C GLY A 33 11.98 2.95 -18.06
N GLY A 34 12.53 2.71 -19.26
CA GLY A 34 13.97 2.73 -19.53
C GLY A 34 14.38 1.55 -20.40
N SER A 35 15.65 1.16 -20.35
CA SER A 35 16.10 -0.16 -20.83
C SER A 35 15.32 -1.32 -20.18
N HIS A 36 14.58 -1.03 -19.11
CA HIS A 36 13.63 -1.90 -18.40
C HIS A 36 12.42 -2.33 -19.23
N LEU A 37 12.15 -1.68 -20.37
CA LEU A 37 11.00 -1.95 -21.24
C LEU A 37 11.34 -2.69 -22.54
N ASP A 38 12.62 -2.85 -22.87
CA ASP A 38 13.01 -3.40 -24.17
C ASP A 38 12.51 -4.84 -24.38
N ASN A 39 12.19 -5.57 -23.29
CA ASN A 39 11.55 -6.88 -23.32
C ASN A 39 10.56 -7.07 -22.15
N MET A 40 9.49 -6.25 -22.04
CA MET A 40 8.51 -6.33 -20.93
C MET A 40 8.03 -7.76 -20.60
N PRO A 41 8.39 -8.35 -19.44
CA PRO A 41 7.58 -9.39 -18.82
C PRO A 41 6.39 -8.64 -18.20
N GLY A 42 5.22 -8.76 -18.82
CA GLY A 42 4.08 -7.89 -18.55
C GLY A 42 3.71 -7.74 -17.07
N LEU A 43 3.15 -6.56 -16.75
CA LEU A 43 2.34 -6.26 -15.57
C LEU A 43 1.76 -7.53 -14.93
N VAL A 44 2.21 -7.87 -13.72
CA VAL A 44 1.75 -9.07 -13.00
C VAL A 44 0.32 -8.86 -12.51
N GLY A 45 -0.02 -7.64 -12.11
CA GLY A 45 -1.37 -7.23 -11.72
C GLY A 45 -1.39 -6.04 -10.76
N GLY A 46 -2.50 -5.92 -10.03
CA GLY A 46 -2.68 -4.92 -8.97
C GLY A 46 -1.76 -5.16 -7.77
N LEU A 47 -1.46 -4.12 -6.99
CA LEU A 47 -0.63 -4.20 -5.78
C LEU A 47 -1.13 -5.26 -4.80
N SER A 48 -2.46 -5.40 -4.67
CA SER A 48 -3.09 -6.42 -3.82
C SER A 48 -2.75 -7.86 -4.22
N LYS A 49 -2.47 -8.14 -5.51
CA LYS A 49 -2.00 -9.46 -5.96
C LYS A 49 -0.54 -9.73 -5.61
N GLY A 50 0.22 -8.69 -5.29
CA GLY A 50 1.64 -8.77 -4.91
C GLY A 50 1.86 -8.76 -3.40
N ASN A 51 0.80 -8.85 -2.60
CA ASN A 51 0.84 -8.70 -1.14
C ASN A 51 1.42 -7.35 -0.71
N TYR A 52 1.13 -6.29 -1.47
CA TYR A 52 1.44 -4.92 -1.08
C TYR A 52 0.22 -4.25 -0.48
N VAL A 53 0.39 -3.69 0.71
CA VAL A 53 -0.60 -2.87 1.40
C VAL A 53 -0.27 -1.40 1.13
N VAL A 54 -1.25 -0.67 0.60
CA VAL A 54 -1.17 0.79 0.49
C VAL A 54 -1.90 1.38 1.68
N SER A 55 -1.25 2.31 2.36
CA SER A 55 -1.84 3.09 3.44
C SER A 55 -1.78 4.58 3.10
N VAL A 56 -2.83 5.31 3.44
CA VAL A 56 -2.91 6.77 3.28
C VAL A 56 -3.25 7.39 4.63
N GLY A 57 -2.46 8.36 5.09
CA GLY A 57 -2.62 8.94 6.42
C GLY A 57 -2.52 7.91 7.55
N GLY A 58 -1.73 6.85 7.34
CA GLY A 58 -1.57 5.73 8.29
C GLY A 58 -2.68 4.66 8.25
N SER A 59 -3.73 4.84 7.45
CA SER A 59 -4.83 3.87 7.33
C SER A 59 -4.71 3.04 6.04
N PRO A 60 -4.75 1.69 6.11
CA PRO A 60 -4.78 0.87 4.90
C PRO A 60 -5.98 1.19 4.02
N VAL A 61 -5.77 1.28 2.71
CA VAL A 61 -6.82 1.62 1.75
C VAL A 61 -7.19 0.45 0.84
N VAL A 62 -8.47 0.37 0.48
CA VAL A 62 -8.96 -0.61 -0.49
C VAL A 62 -8.91 0.03 -1.87
N LEU A 63 -8.21 -0.61 -2.80
CA LEU A 63 -8.01 -0.11 -4.17
C LEU A 63 -9.17 -0.55 -5.08
N ASP A 64 -10.40 -0.17 -4.74
CA ASP A 64 -11.63 -0.51 -5.48
C ASP A 64 -12.14 0.60 -6.41
N GLY A 65 -11.45 1.74 -6.43
CA GLY A 65 -11.81 2.92 -7.21
C GLY A 65 -12.61 3.98 -6.45
N THR A 66 -12.99 3.73 -5.19
CA THR A 66 -13.60 4.74 -4.32
C THR A 66 -12.56 5.81 -3.96
N PRO A 67 -12.83 7.11 -4.18
CA PRO A 67 -11.93 8.17 -3.73
C PRO A 67 -11.77 8.18 -2.21
N ILE A 68 -10.54 8.46 -1.74
CA ILE A 68 -10.20 8.52 -0.31
C ILE A 68 -10.15 9.98 0.14
N GLU A 69 -10.82 10.33 1.24
CA GLU A 69 -10.72 11.68 1.82
C GLU A 69 -9.60 11.76 2.85
N VAL A 70 -8.78 12.82 2.76
CA VAL A 70 -7.62 13.05 3.63
C VAL A 70 -7.42 14.55 3.92
N PRO A 71 -6.72 14.91 5.01
CA PRO A 71 -6.25 16.29 5.21
C PRO A 71 -5.22 16.70 4.15
N LEU A 72 -4.84 17.99 4.12
CA LEU A 72 -3.84 18.52 3.17
C LEU A 72 -2.42 17.96 3.38
N ASP A 73 -2.11 17.48 4.59
CA ASP A 73 -0.84 16.84 4.95
C ASP A 73 -1.06 15.37 5.26
N PHE A 74 -0.49 14.48 4.45
CA PHE A 74 -0.64 13.04 4.63
C PHE A 74 0.53 12.25 4.02
N ASP A 75 0.73 11.04 4.53
CA ASP A 75 1.68 10.09 3.95
C ASP A 75 0.95 9.06 3.08
N ILE A 76 1.56 8.71 1.95
CA ILE A 76 1.26 7.51 1.17
C ILE A 76 2.38 6.50 1.45
N GLN A 77 2.03 5.36 2.03
CA GLN A 77 2.98 4.30 2.34
C GLN A 77 2.61 3.03 1.57
N VAL A 78 3.62 2.39 0.99
CA VAL A 78 3.50 1.06 0.39
C VAL A 78 4.33 0.10 1.21
N THR A 79 3.69 -0.90 1.81
CA THR A 79 4.32 -1.90 2.66
C THR A 79 4.17 -3.27 2.03
N ALA A 80 5.26 -4.02 1.94
CA ALA A 80 5.31 -5.38 1.46
C ALA A 80 5.03 -6.36 2.61
N ASP A 81 4.03 -7.23 2.45
CA ASP A 81 3.71 -8.28 3.43
C ASP A 81 4.39 -9.59 3.03
N GLY A 82 5.54 -9.87 3.67
CA GLY A 82 6.33 -11.07 3.42
C GLY A 82 7.04 -11.12 2.06
N THR A 83 7.05 -10.01 1.32
CA THR A 83 7.78 -9.82 0.07
C THR A 83 8.73 -8.62 0.16
N GLU A 84 9.62 -8.48 -0.81
CA GLU A 84 10.47 -7.30 -0.98
C GLU A 84 10.27 -6.76 -2.40
N PHE A 85 10.57 -5.48 -2.62
CA PHE A 85 10.65 -4.89 -3.94
C PHE A 85 12.00 -4.23 -4.16
N LYS A 86 12.47 -4.23 -5.41
CA LYS A 86 13.73 -3.61 -5.82
C LYS A 86 13.54 -2.15 -6.27
N GLY A 87 12.34 -1.79 -6.70
CA GLY A 87 12.02 -0.44 -7.12
C GLY A 87 10.59 -0.05 -6.82
N ILE A 88 10.37 1.25 -6.66
CA ILE A 88 9.05 1.83 -6.47
C ILE A 88 8.98 3.19 -7.18
N LEU A 89 7.81 3.53 -7.70
CA LEU A 89 7.45 4.86 -8.12
C LEU A 89 6.08 5.17 -7.53
N ILE A 90 5.98 6.30 -6.83
CA ILE A 90 4.72 6.89 -6.38
C ILE A 90 4.62 8.24 -7.08
N ARG A 91 3.62 8.41 -7.93
CA ARG A 91 3.33 9.64 -8.66
C ARG A 91 1.99 10.18 -8.15
N VAL A 92 1.96 11.46 -7.79
CA VAL A 92 0.78 12.14 -7.25
C VAL A 92 0.37 13.24 -8.24
N GLY A 93 -0.46 12.87 -9.22
CA GLY A 93 -1.04 13.81 -10.16
C GLY A 93 -1.91 14.84 -9.45
N GLY A 94 -1.72 16.12 -9.78
CA GLY A 94 -2.38 17.23 -9.09
C GLY A 94 -1.52 17.91 -8.03
N ALA A 95 -0.45 17.26 -7.56
CA ALA A 95 0.57 17.86 -6.71
C ALA A 95 1.79 18.31 -7.54
N SER A 96 2.44 19.40 -7.12
CA SER A 96 3.73 19.85 -7.68
C SER A 96 4.92 19.10 -7.07
N VAL A 97 6.10 19.21 -7.69
CA VAL A 97 7.33 18.51 -7.26
C VAL A 97 7.77 18.82 -5.82
N ASP A 98 7.48 20.02 -5.32
CA ASP A 98 7.83 20.47 -3.98
C ASP A 98 6.80 20.05 -2.92
N GLN A 99 5.62 19.62 -3.35
CA GLN A 99 4.54 19.14 -2.48
C GLN A 99 4.64 17.65 -2.16
N VAL A 100 5.56 16.91 -2.80
CA VAL A 100 5.77 15.47 -2.56
C VAL A 100 7.23 15.21 -2.26
N THR A 101 7.49 14.70 -1.06
CA THR A 101 8.83 14.42 -0.55
C THR A 101 8.93 12.99 -0.03
N SER A 102 10.13 12.55 0.32
CA SER A 102 10.35 11.27 0.98
C SER A 102 11.63 11.32 1.80
N ALA A 103 11.65 10.58 2.91
CA ALA A 103 12.85 10.38 3.72
C ALA A 103 13.67 9.15 3.27
N ASP A 104 13.03 8.20 2.59
CA ASP A 104 13.57 6.88 2.22
C ASP A 104 13.66 6.66 0.70
N LEU A 105 13.10 7.57 -0.10
CA LEU A 105 13.10 7.57 -1.56
C LEU A 105 13.69 8.88 -2.13
N THR A 106 14.03 8.86 -3.41
CA THR A 106 14.44 10.04 -4.17
C THR A 106 13.22 10.87 -4.56
N ALA A 107 13.25 12.16 -4.27
CA ALA A 107 12.26 13.15 -4.67
C ALA A 107 12.95 14.37 -5.34
N PRO A 108 12.43 14.90 -6.46
CA PRO A 108 11.36 14.33 -7.28
C PRO A 108 11.87 13.12 -8.09
N ALA A 109 10.95 12.29 -8.59
CA ALA A 109 11.32 11.34 -9.63
C ALA A 109 11.51 12.10 -10.96
N GLY A 110 12.76 12.28 -11.40
CA GLY A 110 13.09 13.19 -12.51
C GLY A 110 12.31 12.96 -13.81
N ALA A 111 11.89 11.72 -14.10
CA ALA A 111 11.08 11.41 -15.28
C ALA A 111 9.62 11.90 -15.22
N CYS A 112 9.15 12.37 -14.06
CA CYS A 112 7.80 12.91 -13.87
C CYS A 112 7.69 14.41 -14.14
N GLY A 113 8.79 15.08 -14.49
CA GLY A 113 8.77 16.52 -14.77
C GLY A 113 8.29 17.30 -13.55
N ASP A 114 7.24 18.11 -13.73
CA ASP A 114 6.71 19.00 -12.69
C ASP A 114 5.65 18.33 -11.78
N VAL A 115 5.42 17.01 -11.93
CA VAL A 115 4.47 16.26 -11.11
C VAL A 115 5.15 15.75 -9.83
N GLY A 116 4.49 15.97 -8.69
CA GLY A 116 4.87 15.43 -7.39
C GLY A 116 5.08 13.92 -7.45
N SER A 117 6.29 13.45 -7.13
CA SER A 117 6.64 12.05 -7.32
C SER A 117 7.88 11.66 -6.53
N VAL A 118 7.96 10.37 -6.17
CA VAL A 118 9.14 9.78 -5.52
C VAL A 118 9.48 8.43 -6.12
N THR A 119 10.77 8.09 -6.16
CA THR A 119 11.23 6.80 -6.68
C THR A 119 12.44 6.28 -5.90
N HIS A 120 12.71 4.98 -5.99
CA HIS A 120 13.94 4.38 -5.46
C HIS A 120 15.22 5.02 -6.05
N SER A 121 16.28 5.09 -5.24
CA SER A 121 17.62 5.54 -5.64
C SER A 121 18.53 4.39 -6.10
N ASP A 122 18.22 3.16 -5.67
CA ASP A 122 18.98 1.95 -5.96
C ASP A 122 18.08 0.70 -5.95
N ASN A 123 18.63 -0.41 -6.45
CA ASN A 123 17.94 -1.70 -6.53
C ASN A 123 18.05 -2.56 -5.26
N SER A 124 18.47 -1.99 -4.12
CA SER A 124 18.50 -2.76 -2.87
C SER A 124 17.08 -3.18 -2.49
N PRO A 125 16.88 -4.41 -1.96
CA PRO A 125 15.57 -4.86 -1.51
C PRO A 125 14.99 -3.95 -0.43
N LYS A 126 13.70 -3.63 -0.56
CA LYS A 126 12.94 -2.78 0.35
C LYS A 126 11.61 -3.45 0.70
N THR A 127 11.15 -3.21 1.93
CA THR A 127 9.84 -3.67 2.40
C THR A 127 8.85 -2.52 2.58
N VAL A 128 9.33 -1.27 2.58
CA VAL A 128 8.51 -0.07 2.75
C VAL A 128 9.01 1.02 1.81
N GLY A 129 8.09 1.81 1.27
CA GLY A 129 8.38 3.06 0.58
C GLY A 129 7.34 4.11 0.97
N THR A 130 7.78 5.31 1.37
CA THR A 130 6.88 6.37 1.84
C THR A 130 7.03 7.64 1.00
N ALA A 131 5.90 8.24 0.62
CA ALA A 131 5.81 9.58 0.05
C ALA A 131 5.02 10.47 1.02
N SER A 132 5.61 11.58 1.45
CA SER A 132 4.94 12.60 2.25
C SER A 132 4.40 13.68 1.33
N VAL A 133 3.10 13.94 1.41
CA VAL A 133 2.37 14.91 0.58
C VAL A 133 1.92 16.07 1.48
N SER A 134 2.19 17.30 1.03
CA SER A 134 1.77 18.54 1.68
C SER A 134 1.23 19.49 0.62
N LEU A 135 -0.08 19.79 0.67
CA LEU A 135 -0.77 20.58 -0.34
C LEU A 135 -1.12 21.99 0.18
N ASP A 136 -1.08 22.97 -0.70
CA ASP A 136 -1.44 24.36 -0.36
C ASP A 136 -2.95 24.60 -0.29
N ALA A 137 -3.75 23.70 -0.89
CA ALA A 137 -5.20 23.81 -0.98
C ALA A 137 -5.85 22.46 -1.25
N ALA A 138 -7.17 22.37 -1.01
CA ALA A 138 -7.96 21.20 -1.35
C ALA A 138 -7.87 20.86 -2.84
N ALA A 139 -7.71 19.58 -3.16
CA ALA A 139 -7.51 19.09 -4.52
C ALA A 139 -7.93 17.63 -4.66
N THR A 140 -8.35 17.24 -5.87
CA THR A 140 -8.43 15.83 -6.26
C THR A 140 -7.11 15.42 -6.88
N LEU A 141 -6.51 14.35 -6.35
CA LEU A 141 -5.23 13.82 -6.78
C LEU A 141 -5.43 12.46 -7.45
N ASP A 142 -4.73 12.26 -8.57
CA ASP A 142 -4.62 10.97 -9.24
C ASP A 142 -3.30 10.31 -8.83
N VAL A 143 -3.36 9.27 -8.01
CA VAL A 143 -2.18 8.57 -7.51
C VAL A 143 -1.90 7.33 -8.35
N ASP A 144 -0.68 7.23 -8.88
CA ASP A 144 -0.18 6.06 -9.60
C ASP A 144 0.97 5.42 -8.80
N ILE A 145 0.89 4.11 -8.55
CA ILE A 145 1.92 3.36 -7.84
C ILE A 145 2.40 2.20 -8.70
N SER A 146 3.71 2.15 -8.95
CA SER A 146 4.38 1.02 -9.60
C SER A 146 5.40 0.41 -8.63
N VAL A 147 5.35 -0.91 -8.42
CA VAL A 147 6.29 -1.67 -7.58
C VAL A 147 7.01 -2.69 -8.44
N VAL A 148 8.34 -2.59 -8.52
CA VAL A 148 9.22 -3.44 -9.34
C VAL A 148 9.86 -4.52 -8.48
N LEU A 149 9.65 -5.79 -8.85
CA LEU A 149 10.22 -6.95 -8.15
C LEU A 149 11.62 -7.28 -8.64
N GLU A 150 11.75 -7.35 -9.95
CA GLU A 150 12.93 -7.84 -10.65
C GLU A 150 13.21 -6.93 -11.81
N ASN A 151 14.51 -6.76 -12.06
CA ASN A 151 15.03 -5.90 -13.09
C ASN A 151 16.35 -6.51 -13.57
N GLU A 152 16.23 -7.56 -14.36
CA GLU A 152 17.35 -8.33 -14.87
C GLU A 152 17.18 -8.46 -16.39
N ASP A 153 18.27 -8.42 -17.16
CA ASP A 153 18.27 -8.67 -18.60
C ASP A 153 17.23 -7.88 -19.44
N ASN A 154 16.96 -6.61 -19.09
CA ASN A 154 15.97 -5.72 -19.73
C ASN A 154 14.51 -6.20 -19.57
N VAL A 155 14.27 -7.01 -18.55
CA VAL A 155 13.00 -7.67 -18.25
C VAL A 155 12.59 -7.21 -16.84
N SER A 156 11.56 -6.36 -16.75
CA SER A 156 11.06 -5.83 -15.48
C SER A 156 9.68 -6.34 -15.12
N THR A 157 9.59 -7.08 -14.01
CA THR A 157 8.34 -7.61 -13.47
C THR A 157 7.80 -6.65 -12.42
N PHE A 158 6.56 -6.18 -12.58
CA PHE A 158 6.00 -5.16 -11.71
C PHE A 158 4.50 -5.33 -11.40
N TYR A 159 4.09 -4.75 -10.28
CA TYR A 159 2.71 -4.51 -9.91
C TYR A 159 2.38 -3.04 -10.09
N TYR A 160 1.12 -2.76 -10.42
CA TYR A 160 0.65 -1.40 -10.67
C TYR A 160 -0.76 -1.20 -10.13
N SER A 161 -1.03 -0.06 -9.52
CA SER A 161 -2.39 0.36 -9.19
C SER A 161 -2.48 1.88 -9.24
N ALA A 162 -3.69 2.37 -9.51
CA ALA A 162 -4.01 3.78 -9.47
C ALA A 162 -5.31 3.98 -8.70
N PHE A 163 -5.42 5.11 -8.02
CA PHE A 163 -6.59 5.49 -7.23
C PHE A 163 -6.65 7.00 -7.05
N GLN A 164 -7.79 7.50 -6.54
CA GLN A 164 -7.99 8.92 -6.29
C GLN A 164 -8.00 9.25 -4.82
N ILE A 165 -7.45 10.42 -4.50
CA ILE A 165 -7.50 11.04 -3.18
C ILE A 165 -8.19 12.39 -3.34
N ASN A 166 -9.14 12.69 -2.46
CA ASN A 166 -9.71 14.02 -2.28
C ASN A 166 -9.09 14.62 -1.02
N ALA A 167 -8.11 15.50 -1.21
CA ALA A 167 -7.54 16.26 -0.11
C ALA A 167 -8.48 17.42 0.22
N VAL A 168 -8.89 17.50 1.49
CA VAL A 168 -9.81 18.52 1.99
C VAL A 168 -9.11 19.39 3.03
N ASP A 169 -9.51 20.66 3.08
CA ASP A 169 -9.02 21.60 4.08
C ASP A 169 -9.82 21.43 5.38
N ASP A 170 -9.20 20.83 6.39
CA ASP A 170 -9.78 20.66 7.73
C ASP A 170 -9.88 22.00 8.51
N SER A 171 -9.32 23.08 7.94
CA SER A 171 -9.36 24.43 8.55
C SER A 171 -10.74 25.08 8.44
N THR A 172 -11.62 24.59 7.56
CA THR A 172 -13.00 25.08 7.51
C THR A 172 -13.84 24.26 8.49
N PRO A 173 -14.27 24.81 9.63
CA PRO A 173 -15.25 24.12 10.46
C PRO A 173 -16.46 23.85 9.58
N SER A 174 -16.81 22.57 9.42
CA SER A 174 -18.12 22.20 8.90
C SER A 174 -19.12 22.89 9.81
N GLU A 175 -19.77 23.93 9.29
CA GLU A 175 -20.98 24.50 9.88
C GLU A 175 -22.00 23.38 9.85
N THR A 176 -21.90 22.48 10.83
CA THR A 176 -22.94 21.56 11.19
C THR A 176 -24.08 22.48 11.57
N ASP A 177 -25.06 22.62 10.68
CA ASP A 177 -26.33 23.27 10.98
C ASP A 177 -26.75 22.75 12.35
N ALA A 178 -26.62 23.60 13.37
CA ALA A 178 -27.04 23.25 14.71
C ALA A 178 -28.49 22.80 14.57
N PRO A 179 -28.88 21.65 15.16
CA PRO A 179 -30.26 21.22 15.08
C PRO A 179 -31.10 22.39 15.58
N VAL A 180 -31.96 22.91 14.71
CA VAL A 180 -32.91 23.96 15.07
C VAL A 180 -33.64 23.39 16.26
N GLU A 181 -33.40 23.96 17.45
CA GLU A 181 -34.15 23.61 18.63
C GLU A 181 -35.57 24.10 18.35
N GLU A 182 -36.40 23.20 17.80
CA GLU A 182 -37.84 23.32 17.82
C GLU A 182 -38.21 23.53 19.28
N GLU A 183 -38.63 24.75 19.62
CA GLU A 183 -39.16 25.08 20.94
C GLU A 183 -40.29 24.10 21.23
N THR A 184 -39.95 23.08 22.02
CA THR A 184 -40.92 22.10 22.49
C THR A 184 -41.76 22.82 23.52
N ASP A 185 -42.95 23.27 23.10
CA ASP A 185 -43.99 23.77 23.98
C ASP A 185 -44.14 22.82 25.18
N ALA A 186 -43.88 23.35 26.38
CA ALA A 186 -43.94 22.59 27.61
C ALA A 186 -45.35 21.99 27.78
N PRO A 187 -45.48 20.68 28.04
CA PRO A 187 -46.80 20.10 28.27
C PRO A 187 -47.37 20.70 29.56
N ILE A 188 -48.57 21.29 29.44
CA ILE A 188 -49.37 21.76 30.56
C ILE A 188 -49.60 20.56 31.48
N GLY A 189 -49.09 20.66 32.71
CA GLY A 189 -49.13 19.58 33.69
C GLY A 189 -50.56 19.19 34.04
N GLU A 190 -50.97 18.00 33.60
CA GLU A 190 -52.15 17.32 34.13
C GLU A 190 -51.73 16.62 35.42
N GLU A 191 -52.37 16.99 36.53
CA GLU A 191 -52.19 16.36 37.83
C GLU A 191 -52.61 14.89 37.72
N THR A 192 -51.63 13.99 37.77
CA THR A 192 -51.88 12.55 37.81
C THR A 192 -52.13 12.13 39.25
N ASP A 193 -53.36 11.75 39.55
CA ASP A 193 -53.75 11.10 40.80
C ASP A 193 -52.92 9.82 41.03
N ALA A 194 -52.45 9.65 42.27
CA ALA A 194 -51.64 8.51 42.69
C ALA A 194 -52.43 7.18 42.62
N PRO A 195 -51.89 6.11 42.00
CA PRO A 195 -52.50 4.81 42.09
C PRO A 195 -52.13 4.17 43.44
N ASN A 196 -53.14 3.98 44.27
CA ASN A 196 -53.10 3.00 45.35
C ASN A 196 -53.01 1.60 44.74
N GLY A 197 -52.05 0.80 45.19
CA GLY A 197 -52.30 -0.63 45.38
C GLY A 197 -51.29 -1.62 44.80
N GLU A 198 -50.86 -2.48 45.73
CA GLU A 198 -50.69 -3.93 45.57
C GLU A 198 -49.30 -4.45 45.18
N GLY A 199 -48.75 -5.18 46.16
CA GLY A 199 -47.46 -5.86 46.08
C GLY A 199 -47.49 -6.98 45.04
N THR A 200 -46.38 -7.07 44.31
CA THR A 200 -46.10 -8.19 43.41
C THR A 200 -44.98 -9.02 44.01
N GLU A 201 -45.27 -10.29 44.25
CA GLU A 201 -44.34 -11.31 44.73
C GLU A 201 -43.17 -11.55 43.74
N ALA A 202 -42.00 -11.85 44.29
CA ALA A 202 -40.79 -12.17 43.55
C ALA A 202 -40.85 -13.58 42.94
N PRO A 203 -40.54 -13.75 41.64
CA PRO A 203 -40.29 -15.08 41.09
C PRO A 203 -38.86 -15.55 41.37
N ALA A 204 -38.78 -16.84 41.72
CA ALA A 204 -37.61 -17.57 42.14
C ALA A 204 -36.55 -17.74 41.03
N SER A 205 -35.28 -17.66 41.45
CA SER A 205 -34.09 -17.90 40.65
C SER A 205 -34.06 -19.32 40.07
N THR A 206 -33.86 -19.44 38.77
CA THR A 206 -33.55 -20.71 38.10
C THR A 206 -32.03 -20.91 38.07
N PRO A 207 -31.50 -22.07 38.49
CA PRO A 207 -30.09 -22.39 38.34
C PRO A 207 -29.84 -22.85 36.90
N VAL A 208 -28.93 -22.16 36.19
CA VAL A 208 -28.40 -22.67 34.92
C VAL A 208 -27.21 -23.56 35.23
N GLU A 209 -27.34 -24.79 34.77
CA GLU A 209 -26.45 -25.92 34.88
C GLU A 209 -25.17 -25.70 34.05
N GLU A 210 -24.04 -25.68 34.74
CA GLU A 210 -22.70 -25.75 34.16
C GLU A 210 -22.50 -27.11 33.48
N THR A 211 -22.22 -27.12 32.18
CA THR A 211 -21.68 -28.31 31.50
C THR A 211 -20.21 -28.09 31.17
N PRO A 212 -19.30 -28.96 31.62
CA PRO A 212 -17.89 -28.90 31.25
C PRO A 212 -17.69 -29.57 29.90
N VAL A 213 -17.18 -28.83 28.92
CA VAL A 213 -16.64 -29.43 27.68
C VAL A 213 -15.12 -29.45 27.80
N ASP A 214 -14.65 -30.63 28.18
CA ASP A 214 -13.26 -31.02 28.12
C ASP A 214 -12.83 -31.36 26.68
N THR A 215 -11.51 -31.25 26.48
CA THR A 215 -10.65 -31.97 25.52
C THR A 215 -10.51 -31.50 24.05
N PRO A 216 -9.41 -31.86 23.34
CA PRO A 216 -8.00 -31.84 23.77
C PRO A 216 -6.99 -31.43 22.67
N THR A 217 -5.71 -31.44 23.06
CA THR A 217 -4.54 -31.86 22.26
C THR A 217 -3.87 -30.82 21.34
N SER A 218 -2.84 -30.18 21.91
CA SER A 218 -1.63 -29.77 21.20
C SER A 218 -1.06 -30.92 20.38
N SER A 219 -0.96 -30.74 19.07
CA SER A 219 -0.03 -31.49 18.23
C SER A 219 1.02 -30.52 17.72
N ALA A 220 2.20 -30.60 18.36
CA ALA A 220 3.44 -30.10 17.80
C ALA A 220 3.69 -30.81 16.47
N MET A 221 3.70 -30.08 15.35
CA MET A 221 4.26 -30.58 14.11
C MET A 221 5.72 -30.16 13.99
N ALA A 222 6.51 -31.19 13.77
CA ALA A 222 7.95 -31.21 13.75
C ALA A 222 8.54 -30.52 12.51
N ILE A 223 9.70 -29.95 12.78
CA ILE A 223 10.74 -29.51 11.87
C ILE A 223 11.10 -30.65 10.90
N GLY A 224 10.86 -30.43 9.61
CA GLY A 224 11.27 -31.30 8.52
C GLY A 224 12.33 -30.63 7.65
N CYS A 225 13.60 -30.89 7.95
CA CYS A 225 14.72 -30.65 7.04
C CYS A 225 14.57 -31.52 5.78
N ALA A 226 14.52 -30.91 4.60
CA ALA A 226 14.73 -31.60 3.34
C ALA A 226 15.84 -30.88 2.56
N ALA A 227 17.08 -31.34 2.77
CA ALA A 227 18.20 -31.04 1.91
C ALA A 227 18.03 -31.83 0.59
N GLY A 228 17.65 -31.13 -0.48
CA GLY A 228 17.62 -31.66 -1.84
C GLY A 228 18.77 -31.12 -2.66
N THR A 229 19.93 -31.76 -2.60
CA THR A 229 21.00 -31.61 -3.60
C THR A 229 20.58 -32.28 -4.89
N LEU A 230 20.25 -31.50 -5.92
CA LEU A 230 20.10 -31.98 -7.29
C LEU A 230 21.33 -31.55 -8.12
N ALA A 231 22.32 -32.43 -8.20
CA ALA A 231 23.44 -32.32 -9.12
C ALA A 231 22.98 -32.82 -10.51
N GLY A 232 22.64 -31.89 -11.39
CA GLY A 232 22.39 -32.16 -12.80
C GLY A 232 23.68 -32.08 -13.60
N ALA A 233 24.32 -33.22 -13.87
CA ALA A 233 25.37 -33.35 -14.87
C ALA A 233 24.74 -33.45 -16.26
N LEU A 234 24.89 -32.42 -17.10
CA LEU A 234 24.64 -32.53 -18.53
C LEU A 234 25.97 -32.70 -19.27
N ALA A 235 26.24 -33.92 -19.71
CA ALA A 235 27.29 -34.23 -20.65
C ALA A 235 26.79 -33.92 -22.07
N PHE A 236 27.44 -32.99 -22.77
CA PHE A 236 27.37 -32.92 -24.22
C PHE A 236 28.59 -33.64 -24.81
N LEU A 237 28.31 -34.77 -25.47
CA LEU A 237 29.19 -35.47 -26.39
C LEU A 237 29.00 -34.86 -27.79
N PHE A 238 30.13 -34.54 -28.42
CA PHE A 238 30.43 -34.42 -29.87
C PHE A 238 29.45 -33.70 -30.81
#